data_AF-A0A2S6FWC0-F1
#
_entry.id   AF-A0A2S6FWC0-F1
#
_cell.length_a   1.000
_cell.length_b   1.000
_cell.length_c   1.000
_cell.angle_alpha   90.00
_cell.angle_beta   90.00
_cell.angle_gamma   90.00
#
_symmetry.space_group_name_H-M   'P 1'
#
loop_
_entity.id
_entity.type
_entity.pdbx_description
1 polymer ?
#
loop_
_entity_poly.entity_id
_entity_poly.type
_entity_poly.pdbx_seq_one_letter_code
_entity_poly.pdbx_strand_id
1 'polypeptide(L)'
;MSNLPNGEYLSKSTSPNGTYTIRTYLCNGGATVDYAVRGELIINNKNKKARNIYWEYKINVSEITWDSDDTVKINGHKINLPSGKYDWRVDK
;
A
#
# COMPACT_ATOMS: atom_id res chain seq x y z
N MET A 1 -16.58 6.84 -8.82
CA MET A 1 -15.55 5.86 -8.42
C MET A 1 -14.27 6.62 -8.18
N SER A 2 -13.70 6.53 -6.98
CA SER A 2 -12.58 7.36 -6.54
C SER A 2 -11.33 7.04 -7.36
N ASN A 3 -11.02 7.90 -8.33
CA ASN A 3 -9.83 7.78 -9.18
C ASN A 3 -8.59 8.13 -8.35
N LEU A 4 -8.05 7.15 -7.63
CA LEU A 4 -6.68 7.27 -7.14
C LEU A 4 -5.76 7.41 -8.38
N PRO A 5 -4.76 8.31 -8.35
CA PRO A 5 -3.86 8.50 -9.47
C PRO A 5 -3.20 7.17 -9.82
N ASN A 6 -3.23 6.82 -11.11
CA ASN A 6 -2.50 5.65 -11.61
C ASN A 6 -1.01 5.89 -11.33
N GLY A 7 -0.45 5.10 -10.42
CA GLY A 7 0.97 5.15 -10.10
C GLY A 7 1.76 4.12 -10.90
N GLU A 8 3.06 4.36 -11.04
CA GLU A 8 4.00 3.40 -11.61
C GLU A 8 4.21 2.25 -10.63
N TYR A 9 4.16 1.00 -11.10
CA TYR A 9 4.38 -0.16 -10.23
C TYR A 9 5.79 -0.12 -9.62
N LEU A 10 5.88 -0.20 -8.30
CA LEU A 10 7.15 -0.26 -7.58
C LEU A 10 7.50 -1.70 -7.21
N SER A 11 6.64 -2.33 -6.42
CA SER A 11 6.95 -3.65 -5.85
C SER A 11 5.69 -4.40 -5.45
N LYS A 12 5.87 -5.69 -5.13
CA LYS A 12 4.84 -6.51 -4.50
C LYS A 12 5.46 -7.42 -3.46
N SER A 13 4.69 -7.77 -2.45
CA SER A 13 5.06 -8.79 -1.46
C SER A 13 3.84 -9.56 -1.01
N THR A 14 4.01 -10.85 -0.76
CA THR A 14 2.94 -11.77 -0.37
C THR A 14 3.13 -12.17 1.09
N SER A 15 2.03 -12.29 1.85
CA SER A 15 2.06 -12.74 3.24
C SER A 15 2.66 -14.15 3.35
N PRO A 16 3.28 -14.52 4.49
CA PRO A 16 3.88 -15.84 4.65
C PRO A 16 2.92 -17.00 4.38
N ASN A 17 1.67 -16.90 4.85
CA ASN A 17 0.62 -17.88 4.55
C ASN A 17 -0.04 -17.75 3.15
N GLY A 18 0.36 -16.78 2.33
CA GLY A 18 -0.19 -16.58 0.98
C GLY A 18 -1.59 -15.97 0.92
N THR A 19 -2.21 -15.59 2.04
CA THR A 19 -3.58 -15.03 2.06
C THR A 19 -3.66 -13.64 1.41
N TYR A 20 -2.61 -12.83 1.57
CA TYR A 20 -2.59 -11.45 1.09
C TYR A 20 -1.42 -11.17 0.18
N THR A 21 -1.64 -10.29 -0.80
CA THR A 21 -0.58 -9.68 -1.60
C THR A 21 -0.70 -8.17 -1.49
N ILE A 22 0.39 -7.50 -1.15
CA ILE A 22 0.51 -6.04 -1.23
C ILE A 22 1.18 -5.68 -2.54
N ARG A 23 0.64 -4.69 -3.25
CA ARG A 23 1.29 -4.03 -4.40
C ARG A 23 1.46 -2.56 -4.11
N THR A 24 2.63 -2.02 -4.42
CA THR A 24 2.91 -0.59 -4.23
C THR A 24 3.14 0.10 -5.54
N TYR A 25 2.78 1.38 -5.56
CA TYR A 25 2.80 2.22 -6.73
C TYR A 25 3.36 3.59 -6.38
N LEU A 26 4.25 4.12 -7.21
CA LEU A 26 4.74 5.48 -7.15
C LEU A 26 3.74 6.39 -7.85
N CYS A 27 3.07 7.25 -7.10
CA CYS A 27 2.17 8.27 -7.61
C CYS A 27 2.92 9.60 -7.73
N ASN A 28 3.06 10.09 -8.96
CA ASN A 28 3.55 11.45 -9.23
C ASN A 28 2.35 12.38 -9.44
N GLY A 29 2.25 13.47 -8.67
CA GLY A 29 1.18 14.46 -8.81
C GLY A 29 1.44 15.54 -9.87
N GLY A 30 2.60 15.52 -10.53
CA GLY A 30 3.01 16.49 -11.56
C GLY A 30 4.16 17.39 -11.09
N ALA A 31 4.48 18.41 -11.89
CA ALA A 31 5.67 19.27 -11.70
C ALA A 31 5.75 19.99 -10.34
N THR A 32 4.62 20.16 -9.65
CA THR A 32 4.51 20.94 -8.41
C THR A 32 4.15 20.10 -7.19
N VAL A 33 3.99 18.78 -7.34
CA VAL A 33 3.54 17.89 -6.27
C VAL A 33 4.59 16.81 -6.07
N ASP A 34 5.04 16.61 -4.82
CA ASP A 34 6.01 15.57 -4.51
C ASP A 34 5.43 14.18 -4.78
N TYR A 35 6.32 13.20 -4.93
CA TYR A 35 5.95 11.81 -5.03
C TYR A 35 5.21 11.31 -3.79
N ALA A 36 4.29 10.38 -4.02
CA ALA A 36 3.63 9.61 -2.98
C ALA A 36 3.74 8.12 -3.30
N VAL A 37 3.71 7.28 -2.27
CA VAL A 37 3.60 5.83 -2.45
C VAL A 37 2.22 5.38 -1.99
N ARG A 38 1.55 4.63 -2.87
CA ARG A 38 0.25 4.02 -2.63
C ARG A 38 0.39 2.50 -2.52
N GLY A 39 -0.23 1.89 -1.52
CA GLY A 39 -0.22 0.43 -1.33
C GLY A 39 -1.62 -0.18 -1.40
N GLU A 40 -1.80 -1.16 -2.27
CA GLU A 40 -3.04 -1.90 -2.44
C GLU A 40 -2.95 -3.31 -1.85
N LEU A 41 -3.98 -3.70 -1.12
CA LEU A 41 -4.22 -5.05 -0.62
C LEU A 41 -5.02 -5.87 -1.62
N ILE A 42 -4.53 -7.05 -1.95
CA ILE A 42 -5.21 -8.11 -2.69
C ILE A 42 -5.38 -9.30 -1.74
N ILE A 43 -6.61 -9.84 -1.66
CA ILE A 43 -6.90 -11.04 -0.88
C ILE A 43 -6.95 -12.22 -1.85
N ASN A 44 -5.92 -13.06 -1.88
CA ASN A 44 -5.67 -14.02 -2.96
C ASN A 44 -6.80 -15.06 -3.11
N ASN A 45 -7.36 -15.51 -1.98
CA ASN A 45 -8.40 -16.56 -1.95
C ASN A 45 -9.83 -16.02 -2.02
N LYS A 46 -10.01 -14.73 -2.30
CA LYS A 46 -11.34 -14.12 -2.42
C LYS A 46 -11.36 -13.34 -3.72
N ASN A 47 -12.44 -13.47 -4.50
CA ASN A 47 -12.68 -12.63 -5.69
C ASN A 47 -13.12 -11.21 -5.25
N LYS A 48 -12.29 -10.56 -4.42
CA LYS A 48 -12.50 -9.24 -3.86
C LYS A 48 -11.64 -8.24 -4.63
N LYS A 49 -12.23 -7.08 -4.92
CA LYS A 49 -11.50 -5.95 -5.49
C LYS A 49 -10.33 -5.57 -4.58
N ALA A 50 -9.20 -5.20 -5.20
CA ALA A 50 -8.07 -4.63 -4.50
C ALA A 50 -8.51 -3.37 -3.72
N ARG A 51 -7.90 -3.13 -2.56
CA ARG A 51 -8.25 -2.02 -1.67
C ARG A 51 -7.01 -1.23 -1.33
N ASN A 52 -7.11 0.10 -1.35
CA ASN A 52 -6.02 0.93 -0.88
C ASN A 52 -5.92 0.84 0.65
N ILE A 53 -4.73 0.52 1.15
CA ILE A 53 -4.44 0.41 2.59
C ILE A 53 -3.28 1.30 3.02
N TYR A 54 -2.55 1.94 2.10
CA TYR A 54 -1.38 2.73 2.44
C TYR A 54 -1.25 3.93 1.52
N TRP A 55 -1.05 5.10 2.11
CA TRP A 55 -0.75 6.33 1.40
C TRP A 55 0.26 7.17 2.19
N GLU A 56 1.44 7.40 1.62
CA GLU A 56 2.47 8.25 2.22
C GLU A 56 2.95 9.31 1.22
N TYR A 57 3.08 10.56 1.68
CA TYR A 57 3.51 11.71 0.89
C TYR A 57 4.99 12.03 1.11
N LYS A 58 5.67 12.61 0.12
CA LYS A 58 7.12 12.89 0.13
C LYS A 58 8.00 11.64 0.27
N ILE A 59 7.56 10.54 -0.35
CA ILE A 59 8.35 9.32 -0.43
C ILE A 59 8.25 8.72 -1.84
N ASN A 60 9.33 8.10 -2.30
CA ASN A 60 9.44 7.49 -3.62
C ASN A 60 9.96 6.05 -3.59
N VAL A 61 10.17 5.50 -2.40
CA VAL A 61 10.62 4.13 -2.18
C VAL A 61 9.55 3.30 -1.47
N SER A 62 9.63 1.99 -1.62
CA SER A 62 8.70 1.05 -1.02
C SER A 62 9.44 -0.14 -0.43
N GLU A 63 9.53 -0.20 0.89
CA GLU A 63 10.00 -1.36 1.63
C GLU A 63 8.79 -2.08 2.25
N ILE A 64 8.54 -3.33 1.83
CA ILE A 64 7.43 -4.15 2.34
C ILE A 64 8.01 -5.32 3.12
N THR A 65 7.74 -5.37 4.42
CA THR A 65 8.11 -6.49 5.30
C THR A 65 6.86 -7.02 6.01
N TRP A 66 6.90 -8.30 6.42
CA TRP A 66 5.80 -8.94 7.14
C TRP A 66 6.24 -9.23 8.57
N ASP A 67 5.51 -8.70 9.54
CA ASP A 67 5.70 -9.03 10.96
C ASP A 67 4.94 -10.33 11.32
N SER A 68 3.84 -10.61 10.60
CA SER A 68 3.06 -11.86 10.73
C SER A 68 2.22 -12.11 9.47
N ASP A 69 1.44 -13.18 9.47
CA ASP A 69 0.50 -13.54 8.40
C ASP A 69 -0.53 -12.44 8.06
N ASP A 70 -0.96 -11.68 9.07
CA ASP A 70 -1.97 -10.62 8.95
C ASP A 70 -1.40 -9.23 9.23
N THR A 71 -0.08 -9.08 9.46
CA THR A 71 0.53 -7.78 9.77
C THR A 71 1.67 -7.47 8.81
N VAL A 72 1.45 -6.45 7.99
CA VAL A 72 2.45 -5.93 7.06
C VAL A 72 3.02 -4.62 7.59
N LYS A 73 4.29 -4.35 7.27
CA LYS A 73 4.96 -3.08 7.50
C LYS A 73 5.40 -2.50 6.17
N ILE A 74 4.95 -1.29 5.86
CA ILE A 74 5.30 -0.57 4.62
C ILE A 74 6.04 0.71 5.02
N ASN A 75 7.31 0.83 4.63
CA ASN A 75 8.19 1.96 4.99
C ASN A 75 8.19 2.28 6.49
N GLY A 76 8.18 1.24 7.35
CA GLY A 76 8.14 1.40 8.80
C GLY A 76 6.73 1.41 9.42
N HIS A 77 5.68 1.68 8.63
CA HIS A 77 4.30 1.78 9.12
C HIS A 77 3.62 0.41 9.18
N LYS A 78 3.20 -0.01 10.37
CA LYS A 78 2.50 -1.28 10.58
C LYS A 78 1.02 -1.17 10.23
N ILE A 79 0.50 -2.15 9.50
CA ILE A 79 -0.89 -2.23 9.08
C ILE A 79 -1.42 -3.64 9.37
N ASN A 80 -2.47 -3.73 10.20
CA ASN A 80 -3.14 -4.98 10.53
C ASN A 80 -4.24 -5.29 9.51
N LEU A 81 -4.10 -6.37 8.75
CA LEU A 81 -5.02 -6.77 7.69
C LEU A 81 -6.22 -7.57 8.21
N PRO A 82 -7.35 -7.59 7.48
CA PRO A 82 -7.60 -6.92 6.20
C PRO A 82 -8.22 -5.51 6.33
N SER A 83 -8.44 -5.01 7.56
CA SER A 83 -9.18 -3.76 7.81
C SER A 83 -8.30 -2.54 8.06
N GLY A 84 -7.04 -2.74 8.44
CA GLY A 84 -6.10 -1.68 8.72
C GLY A 84 -5.74 -0.88 7.48
N LYS A 85 -5.37 0.38 7.73
CA LYS A 85 -4.87 1.31 6.72
C LYS A 85 -3.95 2.32 7.38
N TYR A 86 -3.08 2.91 6.59
CA TYR A 86 -2.29 4.09 6.93
C TYR A 86 -2.54 5.16 5.87
N ASP A 87 -2.88 6.37 6.29
CA ASP A 87 -3.01 7.51 5.39
C ASP A 87 -2.39 8.73 6.06
N TRP A 88 -1.22 9.13 5.54
CA TRP A 88 -0.46 10.28 6.03
C TRP A 88 -1.28 11.58 6.11
N ARG A 89 -2.37 11.72 5.33
CA ARG A 89 -3.24 12.91 5.39
C ARG A 89 -4.10 12.96 6.66
N VAL A 90 -4.37 11.81 7.28
CA VAL A 90 -5.27 11.66 8.43
C VAL A 90 -4.49 11.41 9.71
N ASP A 91 -3.34 10.74 9.63
CA ASP A 91 -2.48 10.38 10.77
C ASP A 91 -1.58 11.55 11.26
N LYS A 92 -2.05 12.80 11.15
CA LYS A 92 -1.27 14.02 11.42
C LYS A 92 -1.36 14.51 12.86
#